data_AF-N1UTZ4-F1
#
_entry.id   AF-N1UTZ4-F1
#
_cell.length_a   1.000
_cell.length_b   1.000
_cell.length_c   1.000
_cell.angle_alpha   90.00
_cell.angle_beta   90.00
_cell.angle_gamma   90.00
#
_symmetry.space_group_name_H-M   'P 1'
#
loop_
_entity.id
_entity.type
_entity.pdbx_description
1 polymer ?
#
loop_
_entity_poly.entity_id
_entity_poly.type
_entity_poly.pdbx_seq_one_letter_code
_entity_poly.pdbx_strand_id
1 'polypeptide(L)'
;MSDPWTDRWNERYNKEEFAFGEQPNEYLKEQLEKLKIGTILFPAEGEGRNAVFAAKLGWNVSAFDISIEGKRKHFDLQKLIK
;
A
#
# COMPACT_ATOMS: atom_id res chain seq x y z
N MET A 1 -22.60 -13.59 -5.41
CA MET A 1 -21.43 -13.90 -6.25
C MET A 1 -20.39 -12.85 -5.93
N SER A 2 -19.15 -13.27 -5.66
CA SER A 2 -18.03 -12.34 -5.50
C SER A 2 -17.74 -11.64 -6.83
N ASP A 3 -17.29 -10.39 -6.75
CA ASP A 3 -16.85 -9.63 -7.93
C ASP A 3 -15.55 -10.27 -8.48
N PRO A 4 -15.46 -10.58 -9.80
CA PRO A 4 -14.28 -11.25 -10.36
C PRO A 4 -12.96 -10.51 -10.14
N TRP A 5 -12.99 -9.17 -10.04
CA TRP A 5 -11.79 -8.38 -9.77
C TRP A 5 -11.37 -8.46 -8.32
N THR A 6 -12.32 -8.42 -7.39
CA THR A 6 -12.05 -8.67 -5.96
C THR A 6 -11.37 -10.02 -5.75
N ASP A 7 -11.89 -11.08 -6.37
CA ASP A 7 -11.31 -12.44 -6.24
C ASP A 7 -9.89 -12.51 -6.81
N ARG A 8 -9.67 -11.94 -8.00
CA ARG A 8 -8.35 -11.90 -8.65
C ARG A 8 -7.28 -11.25 -7.75
N TRP A 9 -7.61 -10.12 -7.12
CA TRP A 9 -6.65 -9.41 -6.27
C TRP A 9 -6.47 -10.06 -4.91
N ASN A 10 -7.54 -10.64 -4.34
CA ASN A 10 -7.41 -11.49 -3.15
C ASN A 10 -6.48 -12.67 -3.41
N GLU A 11 -6.63 -13.38 -4.54
CA GLU A 11 -5.75 -14.49 -4.91
C GLU A 11 -4.30 -14.02 -5.10
N ARG A 12 -4.09 -12.86 -5.71
CA ARG A 12 -2.74 -12.32 -5.91
C ARG A 12 -2.05 -11.98 -4.59
N TYR A 13 -2.78 -11.46 -3.60
CA TYR A 13 -2.22 -11.00 -2.33
C TYR A 13 -2.30 -12.02 -1.20
N ASN A 14 -2.91 -13.20 -1.39
CA ASN A 14 -3.04 -14.20 -0.31
C ASN A 14 -1.72 -14.91 0.05
N LYS A 15 -0.67 -14.73 -0.76
CA LYS A 15 0.65 -15.32 -0.55
C LYS A 15 1.42 -14.62 0.57
N GLU A 16 2.30 -15.36 1.21
CA GLU A 16 3.17 -14.83 2.27
C GLU A 16 4.08 -13.71 1.72
N GLU A 17 4.72 -13.92 0.57
CA GLU A 17 5.60 -12.94 -0.04
C GLU A 17 4.84 -11.75 -0.63
N PHE A 18 5.36 -10.53 -0.46
CA PHE A 18 4.78 -9.33 -1.06
C PHE A 18 4.82 -9.38 -2.59
N ALA A 19 3.66 -9.32 -3.24
CA ALA A 19 3.53 -9.46 -4.69
C ALA A 19 4.26 -8.36 -5.48
N PHE A 20 4.48 -7.21 -4.84
CA PHE A 20 5.24 -6.09 -5.40
C PHE A 20 6.44 -5.69 -4.53
N GLY A 21 6.83 -6.51 -3.56
CA GLY A 21 7.86 -6.18 -2.58
C GLY A 21 7.47 -5.08 -1.59
N GLU A 22 8.36 -4.81 -0.66
CA GLU A 22 8.10 -3.98 0.53
C GLU A 22 8.56 -2.52 0.38
N GLN A 23 9.49 -2.28 -0.55
CA GLN A 23 10.03 -0.93 -0.79
C GLN A 23 9.07 -0.11 -1.65
N PRO A 24 8.95 1.21 -1.39
CA PRO A 24 8.12 2.08 -2.22
C PRO A 24 8.64 2.11 -3.67
N ASN A 25 7.78 2.52 -4.58
CA ASN A 25 8.25 2.88 -5.92
C ASN A 25 9.29 4.03 -5.83
N GLU A 26 10.42 3.88 -6.52
CA GLU A 26 11.55 4.82 -6.45
C GLU A 26 11.18 6.23 -6.92
N TYR A 27 10.46 6.34 -8.05
CA TYR A 27 9.99 7.62 -8.55
C TYR A 27 9.05 8.30 -7.56
N LEU A 28 8.11 7.56 -6.98
CA LEU A 28 7.20 8.10 -5.96
C LEU A 28 7.98 8.63 -4.76
N LYS A 29 8.95 7.87 -4.26
CA LYS A 29 9.82 8.29 -3.16
C LYS A 29 10.51 9.62 -3.49
N GLU A 30 11.17 9.70 -4.65
CA GLU A 30 11.90 10.89 -5.07
C GLU A 30 11.03 12.13 -5.23
N GLN A 31 9.78 11.98 -5.68
CA GLN A 31 8.86 13.12 -5.81
C GLN A 31 8.29 13.52 -4.46
N LEU A 32 7.90 12.54 -3.63
CA LEU A 32 7.20 12.81 -2.38
C LEU A 32 8.09 13.53 -1.37
N GLU A 33 9.40 13.24 -1.35
CA GLU A 33 10.39 13.92 -0.50
C GLU A 33 10.60 15.41 -0.87
N LYS A 34 10.20 15.84 -2.08
CA LYS A 34 10.31 17.24 -2.53
C LYS A 34 9.08 18.08 -2.21
N LEU A 35 7.96 17.43 -1.91
CA LEU A 35 6.68 18.09 -1.69
C LEU A 35 6.53 18.48 -0.22
N LYS A 36 5.83 19.59 0.03
CA LYS A 36 5.44 19.95 1.39
C LYS A 36 4.44 18.91 1.90
N ILE A 37 4.75 18.35 3.08
CA ILE A 37 3.89 17.38 3.77
C ILE A 37 2.48 17.94 3.95
N GLY A 38 1.48 17.13 3.61
CA GLY A 38 0.08 17.45 3.73
C GLY A 38 -0.77 16.19 3.87
N THR A 39 -1.92 16.17 3.20
CA THR A 39 -2.80 14.99 3.12
C THR A 39 -2.68 14.33 1.75
N ILE A 40 -2.67 13.00 1.71
CA ILE A 40 -2.51 12.22 0.48
C ILE A 40 -3.45 11.01 0.47
N LEU A 41 -3.98 10.69 -0.72
CA LEU A 41 -4.86 9.54 -0.96
C LEU A 41 -4.21 8.56 -1.93
N PHE A 42 -4.15 7.28 -1.53
CA PHE A 42 -3.66 6.16 -2.35
C PHE A 42 -4.82 5.22 -2.74
N PRO A 43 -5.40 5.38 -3.94
CA PRO A 43 -6.44 4.49 -4.44
C PRO A 43 -5.83 3.20 -5.01
N ALA A 44 -6.51 2.06 -4.80
CA ALA A 44 -6.07 0.74 -5.28
C ALA A 44 -4.61 0.42 -4.88
N GLU A 45 -4.29 0.68 -3.60
CA GLU A 45 -2.92 0.64 -3.10
C GLU A 45 -2.38 -0.80 -2.88
N GLY A 46 -3.26 -1.80 -2.95
CA GLY A 46 -2.89 -3.20 -2.74
C GLY A 46 -2.28 -3.45 -1.36
N GLU A 47 -1.03 -3.94 -1.35
CA GLU A 47 -0.29 -4.30 -0.13
C GLU A 47 0.37 -3.12 0.59
N GLY A 48 0.22 -1.88 0.11
CA GLY A 48 0.51 -0.71 0.96
C GLY A 48 1.90 -0.08 0.91
N ARG A 49 2.81 -0.55 0.04
CA ARG A 49 4.22 -0.15 0.08
C ARG A 49 4.46 1.36 -0.06
N ASN A 50 3.65 2.07 -0.85
CA ASN A 50 3.81 3.52 -1.03
C ASN A 50 3.13 4.29 0.11
N ALA A 51 1.91 3.88 0.48
CA ALA A 51 1.17 4.50 1.57
C ALA A 51 1.92 4.44 2.91
N VAL A 52 2.55 3.29 3.20
CA VAL A 52 3.40 3.12 4.40
C VAL A 52 4.62 4.03 4.35
N PHE A 53 5.28 4.16 3.19
CA PHE A 53 6.40 5.08 3.03
C PHE A 53 5.98 6.55 3.24
N ALA A 54 4.88 6.98 2.64
CA ALA A 54 4.34 8.33 2.81
C ALA A 54 4.01 8.63 4.29
N ALA A 55 3.40 7.67 4.99
CA ALA A 55 3.07 7.82 6.41
C ALA A 55 4.34 8.03 7.27
N LYS A 56 5.43 7.32 6.97
CA LYS A 56 6.71 7.52 7.67
C LYS A 56 7.35 8.87 7.40
N LEU A 57 7.14 9.43 6.22
CA LEU A 57 7.55 10.80 5.91
C LEU A 57 6.69 11.86 6.62
N GLY A 58 5.65 11.47 7.37
CA GLY A 58 4.78 12.36 8.13
C GLY A 58 3.54 12.84 7.39
N TRP A 59 3.23 12.27 6.22
CA TRP A 59 1.98 12.58 5.51
C TRP A 59 0.77 12.08 6.29
N ASN A 60 -0.33 12.84 6.20
CA ASN A 60 -1.65 12.36 6.62
C ASN A 60 -2.21 11.47 5.49
N VAL A 61 -2.05 10.16 5.62
CA VAL A 61 -2.31 9.18 4.55
C VAL A 61 -3.71 8.58 4.69
N SER A 62 -4.45 8.55 3.60
CA SER A 62 -5.57 7.64 3.39
C SER A 62 -5.25 6.68 2.25
N ALA A 63 -5.62 5.41 2.38
CA ALA A 63 -5.42 4.41 1.34
C ALA A 63 -6.60 3.43 1.33
N PHE A 64 -6.96 2.93 0.16
CA PHE A 64 -7.95 1.87 0.04
C PHE A 64 -7.63 0.91 -1.10
N ASP A 65 -8.08 -0.32 -0.95
CA ASP A 65 -8.03 -1.35 -1.97
C ASP A 65 -9.30 -2.21 -1.88
N ILE A 66 -9.70 -2.81 -3.00
CA ILE A 66 -10.85 -3.73 -3.05
C ILE A 66 -10.52 -5.09 -2.43
N SER A 67 -9.24 -5.42 -2.28
CA SER A 67 -8.76 -6.67 -1.72
C SER A 67 -8.65 -6.61 -0.21
N ILE A 68 -9.33 -7.54 0.47
CA ILE A 68 -9.16 -7.75 1.91
C ILE A 68 -7.76 -8.29 2.25
N GLU A 69 -7.19 -9.12 1.36
CA GLU A 69 -5.83 -9.66 1.52
C GLU A 69 -4.78 -8.56 1.34
N GLY A 70 -4.94 -7.66 0.36
CA GLY A 70 -4.10 -6.48 0.22
C GLY A 70 -4.11 -5.63 1.50
N LYS A 71 -5.31 -5.37 2.05
CA LYS A 71 -5.46 -4.67 3.34
C LYS A 71 -4.80 -5.41 4.51
N ARG A 72 -4.91 -6.74 4.58
CA ARG A 72 -4.24 -7.55 5.62
C ARG A 72 -2.73 -7.37 5.53
N LYS A 73 -2.16 -7.53 4.34
CA LYS A 73 -0.72 -7.39 4.11
C LYS A 73 -0.20 -5.98 4.33
N HIS A 74 -1.00 -4.96 4.07
CA HIS A 74 -0.68 -3.59 4.45
C HIS A 74 -0.44 -3.46 5.96
N PHE A 75 -1.30 -4.05 6.80
CA PHE A 75 -1.09 -4.04 8.25
C PHE A 75 0.13 -4.86 8.68
N ASP A 76 0.42 -5.96 8.01
CA ASP A 76 1.62 -6.75 8.29
C ASP A 76 2.88 -5.96 7.92
N LEU A 77 2.89 -5.28 6.79
CA LEU A 77 3.96 -4.39 6.37
C LEU A 77 4.21 -3.27 7.39
N GLN A 78 3.16 -2.64 7.90
CA GLN A 78 3.29 -1.62 8.95
C GLN A 78 4.01 -2.14 10.20
N LYS A 79 3.76 -3.39 10.61
CA LYS A 79 4.42 -3.99 11.78
C LYS A 79 5.90 -4.29 11.55
N LEU A 80 6.29 -4.57 10.31
CA LEU A 80 7.67 -4.88 9.96
C LEU A 80 8.58 -3.65 10.03
N ILE A 81 8.03 -2.45 9.81
CA ILE A 81 8.84 -1.24 9.86
C ILE A 81 8.65 -0.51 11.19
N LYS A 82 9.61 -0.72 12.08
CA LYS A 82 9.79 0.06 13.32
C LYS A 82 10.31 1.47 13.04
#